data_AF-L1JTJ0-F1
#
_entry.id   AF-L1JTJ0-F1
#
_cell.length_a   1.000
_cell.length_b   1.000
_cell.length_c   1.000
_cell.angle_alpha   90.00
_cell.angle_beta   90.00
_cell.angle_gamma   90.00
#
_symmetry.space_group_name_H-M   'P 1'
#
loop_
_entity.id
_entity.type
_entity.pdbx_description
1 polymer ?
#
loop_
_entity_poly.entity_id
_entity_poly.type
_entity_poly.pdbx_seq_one_letter_code
_entity_poly.pdbx_strand_id
1 'polypeptide(L)'
;SRRCSFPNCEFAASFGLSGTSATLCGIHRLADHVDVIHRRRCEVEGCVRHPSYGHPSESFARFCKSHRPQNFIDMKSRKCQYPFGCLKRPSFGSAEDGIPRFCMQHKLRTHVNVKSRKCQSAGCGKQPCFGSNVDHVVRFCAIHR
;
A
#
# COMPACT_ATOMS: atom_id res chain seq x y z
N SER A 1 9.22 -0.65 -16.98
CA SER A 1 9.27 -2.01 -16.40
C SER A 1 9.94 -2.95 -17.37
N ARG A 2 10.91 -3.76 -16.93
CA ARG A 2 11.55 -4.77 -17.78
C ARG A 2 10.56 -5.92 -18.05
N ARG A 3 10.58 -6.49 -19.26
CA ARG A 3 9.78 -7.66 -19.62
C ARG A 3 10.40 -8.93 -19.03
N CYS A 4 9.58 -9.96 -18.89
CA CYS A 4 10.04 -11.30 -18.54
C CYS A 4 11.04 -11.82 -19.59
N SER A 5 12.11 -12.46 -19.13
CA SER A 5 13.14 -13.05 -19.98
C SER A 5 12.70 -14.32 -20.70
N PHE A 6 11.51 -14.87 -20.41
CA PHE A 6 11.00 -16.05 -21.09
C PHE A 6 10.60 -15.70 -22.53
N PRO A 7 10.94 -16.52 -23.54
CA PRO A 7 10.64 -16.23 -24.94
C PRO A 7 9.16 -15.91 -25.17
N ASN A 8 8.87 -14.87 -25.94
CA ASN A 8 7.52 -14.41 -26.29
C ASN A 8 6.61 -14.07 -25.09
N CYS A 9 7.17 -13.84 -23.90
CA CYS A 9 6.40 -13.42 -22.73
C CYS A 9 6.19 -11.90 -22.73
N GLU A 10 4.94 -11.46 -22.76
CA GLU A 10 4.59 -10.03 -22.71
C GLU A 10 4.45 -9.48 -21.28
N PHE A 11 4.40 -10.36 -20.28
CA PHE A 11 4.27 -9.97 -18.89
C PHE A 11 5.53 -9.28 -18.36
N ALA A 12 5.34 -8.27 -17.51
CA ALA A 12 6.44 -7.60 -16.82
C ALA A 12 7.17 -8.58 -15.89
N ALA A 13 8.50 -8.47 -15.83
CA ALA A 13 9.29 -9.20 -14.86
C ALA A 13 9.03 -8.64 -13.45
N SER A 14 8.68 -9.52 -12.51
CA SER A 14 8.56 -9.20 -11.09
C SER A 14 9.32 -10.14 -10.16
N PHE A 15 9.71 -11.32 -10.64
CA PHE A 15 10.40 -12.37 -9.89
C PHE A 15 11.89 -12.44 -10.25
N GLY A 16 12.72 -12.67 -9.24
CA GLY A 16 14.17 -12.78 -9.34
C GLY A 16 14.75 -13.41 -8.08
N LEU A 17 16.06 -13.64 -8.05
CA LEU A 17 16.75 -14.03 -6.81
C LEU A 17 16.70 -12.88 -5.79
N SER A 18 16.67 -13.19 -4.50
CA SER A 18 16.67 -12.17 -3.45
C SER A 18 17.86 -11.21 -3.61
N GLY A 19 17.63 -9.91 -3.50
CA GLY A 19 18.66 -8.87 -3.69
C GLY A 19 19.00 -8.55 -5.16
N THR A 20 18.44 -9.27 -6.13
CA THR A 20 18.69 -9.05 -7.56
C THR A 20 17.54 -8.32 -8.27
N SER A 21 17.73 -7.97 -9.55
CA SER A 21 16.67 -7.43 -10.39
C SER A 21 15.69 -8.52 -10.86
N ALA A 22 14.43 -8.16 -11.07
CA ALA A 22 13.45 -9.09 -11.63
C ALA A 22 13.79 -9.48 -13.07
N THR A 23 13.74 -10.78 -13.36
CA THR A 23 13.97 -11.38 -14.67
C THR A 23 12.75 -12.16 -15.17
N LEU A 24 11.90 -12.68 -14.28
CA LEU A 24 10.78 -13.54 -14.64
C LEU A 24 9.44 -12.94 -14.21
N CYS A 25 8.35 -13.28 -14.89
CA CYS A 25 7.00 -12.93 -14.43
C CYS A 25 6.49 -13.97 -13.41
N GLY A 26 5.31 -13.71 -12.81
CA GLY A 26 4.74 -14.64 -11.84
C GLY A 26 4.37 -16.01 -12.38
N ILE A 27 4.12 -16.12 -13.69
CA ILE A 27 3.83 -17.39 -14.38
C ILE A 27 5.12 -18.19 -14.58
N HIS A 28 6.19 -17.53 -15.03
CA HIS A 28 7.47 -18.17 -15.31
C HIS A 28 8.44 -18.16 -14.12
N ARG A 29 7.96 -17.95 -12.89
CA ARG A 29 8.84 -17.92 -11.72
C ARG A 29 9.43 -19.31 -11.47
N LEU A 30 10.71 -19.35 -11.10
CA LEU A 30 11.36 -20.56 -10.60
C LEU A 30 11.11 -20.69 -9.08
N ALA A 31 11.33 -21.90 -8.54
CA ALA A 31 11.10 -22.20 -7.12
C ALA A 31 11.88 -21.26 -6.18
N ASP A 32 13.15 -21.00 -6.48
CA ASP A 32 14.02 -20.09 -5.71
C ASP A 32 13.83 -18.61 -6.02
N HIS A 33 12.95 -18.26 -6.96
CA HIS A 33 12.70 -16.87 -7.33
C HIS A 33 11.59 -16.25 -6.49
N VAL A 34 11.87 -15.07 -5.96
CA VAL A 34 10.97 -14.31 -5.10
C VAL A 34 10.53 -13.05 -5.83
N ASP A 35 9.36 -12.50 -5.51
CA ASP A 35 8.91 -11.23 -6.11
C ASP A 35 9.79 -10.07 -5.61
N VAL A 36 10.76 -9.63 -6.41
CA VAL A 36 11.75 -8.59 -6.06
C VAL A 36 11.28 -7.17 -6.40
N ILE A 37 10.12 -7.04 -7.05
CA ILE A 37 9.47 -5.75 -7.35
C ILE A 37 8.54 -5.37 -6.20
N HIS A 38 7.67 -6.28 -5.77
CA HIS A 38 6.75 -6.08 -4.64
C HIS A 38 7.42 -6.50 -3.33
N ARG A 39 8.57 -5.87 -3.03
CA ARG A 39 9.53 -6.26 -1.98
C ARG A 39 8.97 -6.46 -0.57
N ARG A 40 7.77 -5.98 -0.27
CA ARG A 40 7.16 -6.22 1.04
C ARG A 40 6.82 -7.70 1.21
N ARG A 41 7.52 -8.30 2.15
CA ARG A 41 7.32 -9.65 2.67
C ARG A 41 6.59 -9.59 4.00
N CYS A 42 6.03 -10.71 4.39
CA CYS A 42 5.59 -10.91 5.77
C CYS A 42 6.79 -10.69 6.71
N GLU A 43 6.57 -10.02 7.84
CA GLU A 43 7.64 -9.72 8.80
C GLU A 43 8.13 -10.91 9.62
N VAL A 44 7.51 -12.08 9.47
CA VAL A 44 8.01 -13.32 10.08
C VAL A 44 9.21 -13.81 9.28
N GLU A 45 10.32 -14.06 9.96
CA GLU A 45 11.56 -14.54 9.34
C GLU A 45 11.32 -15.81 8.52
N GLY A 46 11.98 -15.89 7.35
CA GLY A 46 11.81 -16.99 6.40
C GLY A 46 10.49 -17.00 5.62
N CYS A 47 9.53 -16.11 5.92
CA CYS A 47 8.26 -16.09 5.20
C CYS A 47 8.35 -15.32 3.86
N VAL A 48 8.21 -16.04 2.74
CA VAL A 48 8.23 -15.44 1.39
C VAL A 48 6.89 -14.85 0.92
N ARG A 49 5.82 -15.01 1.72
CA ARG A 49 4.46 -14.58 1.35
C ARG A 49 4.32 -13.05 1.41
N HIS A 50 3.49 -12.50 0.52
CA HIS A 50 3.13 -11.08 0.59
C HIS A 50 2.24 -10.78 1.80
N PRO A 51 2.47 -9.65 2.48
CA PRO A 51 1.62 -9.24 3.58
C PRO A 51 0.30 -8.67 3.05
N SER A 52 -0.79 -9.04 3.70
CA SER A 52 -2.14 -8.53 3.44
C SER A 52 -2.84 -8.04 4.71
N TYR A 53 -2.32 -8.42 5.88
CA TYR A 53 -2.84 -8.05 7.18
C TYR A 53 -1.95 -7.01 7.85
N GLY A 54 -2.56 -5.98 8.40
CA GLY A 54 -1.89 -4.85 9.07
C GLY A 54 -2.70 -4.36 10.26
N HIS A 55 -2.07 -3.56 11.11
CA HIS A 55 -2.78 -2.95 12.22
C HIS A 55 -3.76 -1.88 11.69
N PRO A 56 -4.97 -1.71 12.27
CA PRO A 56 -5.93 -0.70 11.82
C PRO A 56 -5.40 0.75 11.85
N SER A 57 -4.40 1.02 12.69
CA SER A 57 -3.73 2.33 12.78
C SER A 57 -2.54 2.49 11.83
N GLU A 58 -2.21 1.48 11.02
CA GLU A 58 -1.12 1.53 10.04
C GLU A 58 -1.64 1.76 8.61
N SER A 59 -0.77 2.25 7.73
CA SER A 59 -1.07 2.47 6.31
C SER A 59 -0.78 1.24 5.44
N PHE A 60 -0.07 0.24 5.96
CA PHE A 60 0.34 -0.94 5.20
C PHE A 60 0.21 -2.25 5.96
N ALA A 61 0.19 -3.34 5.20
CA ALA A 61 0.19 -4.70 5.74
C ALA A 61 1.62 -5.14 6.10
N ARG A 62 1.75 -5.82 7.24
CA ARG A 62 3.01 -6.34 7.79
C ARG A 62 3.06 -7.86 7.78
N PHE A 63 1.90 -8.51 7.86
CA PHE A 63 1.79 -9.97 7.96
C PHE A 63 0.95 -10.58 6.85
N CYS A 64 1.28 -11.82 6.47
CA CYS A 64 0.44 -12.63 5.61
C CYS A 64 -0.72 -13.27 6.42
N LYS A 65 -1.67 -13.92 5.73
CA LYS A 65 -2.84 -14.53 6.36
C LYS A 65 -2.51 -15.53 7.47
N SER A 66 -1.45 -16.33 7.29
CA SER A 66 -1.05 -17.36 8.26
C SER A 66 -0.33 -16.82 9.49
N HIS A 67 0.24 -15.61 9.40
CA HIS A 67 1.05 -15.01 10.46
C HIS A 67 0.40 -13.73 11.04
N ARG A 68 -0.89 -13.52 10.77
CA ARG A 68 -1.58 -12.33 11.27
C ARG A 68 -1.78 -12.40 12.78
N PRO A 69 -1.43 -11.36 13.55
CA PRO A 69 -1.87 -11.22 14.94
C PRO A 69 -3.41 -11.08 15.01
N GLN A 70 -3.99 -11.38 16.17
CA GLN A 70 -5.46 -11.40 16.36
C GLN A 70 -6.13 -10.04 16.07
N ASN A 71 -5.46 -8.93 16.39
CA ASN A 71 -5.96 -7.57 16.18
C ASN A 71 -5.68 -7.00 14.78
N PHE A 72 -5.10 -7.79 13.88
CA PHE A 72 -4.75 -7.34 12.53
C PHE A 72 -5.87 -7.64 11.54
N ILE A 73 -6.13 -6.65 10.69
CA ILE A 73 -7.22 -6.69 9.71
C ILE A 73 -6.67 -6.83 8.29
N ASP A 74 -7.47 -7.41 7.40
CA ASP A 74 -7.17 -7.37 5.98
C ASP A 74 -7.23 -5.91 5.49
N MET A 75 -6.08 -5.40 5.07
CA MET A 75 -5.91 -4.01 4.66
C MET A 75 -6.64 -3.69 3.36
N LYS A 76 -6.86 -4.69 2.49
CA LYS A 76 -7.63 -4.53 1.24
C LYS A 76 -9.12 -4.40 1.49
N SER A 77 -9.60 -5.10 2.53
CA SER A 77 -11.02 -5.21 2.89
C SER A 77 -11.40 -4.34 4.10
N ARG A 78 -10.51 -3.43 4.52
CA ARG A 78 -10.70 -2.55 5.69
C ARG A 78 -12.05 -1.83 5.62
N LYS A 79 -12.73 -1.84 6.77
CA LYS A 79 -14.03 -1.19 6.98
C LYS A 79 -13.88 0.10 7.78
N CYS A 80 -14.93 0.91 7.75
CA CYS A 80 -15.02 2.12 8.55
C CYS A 80 -14.93 1.78 10.04
N GLN A 81 -14.07 2.46 10.79
CA GLN A 81 -13.84 2.26 12.23
C GLN A 81 -14.92 2.92 13.09
N TYR A 82 -16.13 3.07 12.57
CA TYR A 82 -17.24 3.61 13.35
C TYR A 82 -17.79 2.52 14.28
N PRO A 83 -18.00 2.80 15.58
CA PRO A 83 -18.27 1.77 16.60
C PRO A 83 -19.44 0.83 16.28
N PHE A 84 -20.49 1.33 15.61
CA PHE A 84 -21.70 0.55 15.30
C PHE A 84 -21.60 -0.27 14.00
N GLY A 85 -20.42 -0.82 13.69
CA GLY A 85 -20.28 -1.84 12.63
C GLY A 85 -20.49 -1.35 11.19
N CYS A 86 -19.93 -0.20 10.81
CA CYS A 86 -20.10 0.33 9.46
C CYS A 86 -19.33 -0.46 8.38
N LEU A 87 -20.03 -1.07 7.42
CA LEU A 87 -19.44 -1.89 6.36
C LEU A 87 -18.86 -1.10 5.15
N LYS A 88 -18.98 0.24 5.16
CA LYS A 88 -18.47 1.12 4.11
C LYS A 88 -16.94 1.15 4.12
N ARG A 89 -16.32 1.29 2.94
CA ARG A 89 -14.86 1.48 2.83
C ARG A 89 -14.46 2.86 3.36
N PRO A 90 -13.41 2.97 4.20
CA PRO A 90 -12.96 4.26 4.67
C PRO A 90 -12.21 5.01 3.56
N SER A 91 -12.39 6.33 3.54
CA SER A 91 -11.66 7.25 2.65
C SER A 91 -11.18 8.50 3.39
N PHE A 92 -11.64 8.70 4.62
CA PHE A 92 -11.37 9.87 5.45
C PHE A 92 -10.52 9.51 6.66
N GLY A 93 -9.62 10.42 7.03
CA GLY A 93 -8.72 10.26 8.17
C GLY A 93 -7.93 11.55 8.46
N SER A 94 -6.92 11.45 9.33
CA SER A 94 -6.02 12.56 9.61
C SER A 94 -5.18 12.89 8.37
N ALA A 95 -4.94 14.18 8.14
CA ALA A 95 -4.01 14.62 7.11
C ALA A 95 -2.56 14.20 7.44
N GLU A 96 -2.22 14.08 8.72
CA GLU A 96 -0.86 13.82 9.19
C GLU A 96 -0.42 12.41 8.83
N ASP A 97 -1.14 11.39 9.31
CA ASP A 97 -0.80 9.99 9.01
C ASP A 97 -1.31 9.51 7.63
N GLY A 98 -2.34 10.17 7.08
CA GLY A 98 -2.93 9.83 5.80
C GLY A 98 -3.65 8.49 5.73
N ILE A 99 -4.04 7.94 6.87
CA ILE A 99 -4.64 6.64 7.01
C ILE A 99 -6.17 6.77 6.98
N PRO A 100 -6.84 6.16 5.99
CA PRO A 100 -8.29 6.19 5.94
C PRO A 100 -8.85 5.26 7.02
N ARG A 101 -9.53 5.85 8.00
CA ARG A 101 -10.18 5.15 9.11
C ARG A 101 -11.71 5.24 9.03
N PHE A 102 -12.24 6.31 8.46
CA PHE A 102 -13.68 6.59 8.44
C PHE A 102 -14.23 6.74 7.02
N CYS A 103 -15.51 6.41 6.85
CA CYS A 103 -16.26 6.72 5.63
C CYS A 103 -16.75 8.17 5.65
N MET A 104 -17.35 8.63 4.56
CA MET A 104 -17.84 10.00 4.44
C MET A 104 -18.85 10.39 5.53
N GLN A 105 -19.71 9.45 5.93
CA GLN A 105 -20.76 9.65 6.93
C GLN A 105 -20.23 9.70 8.36
N HIS A 106 -19.08 9.07 8.63
CA HIS A 106 -18.52 8.93 9.98
C HIS A 106 -17.19 9.69 10.12
N LYS A 107 -16.90 10.62 9.22
CA LYS A 107 -15.70 11.46 9.31
C LYS A 107 -15.88 12.52 10.40
N LEU A 108 -14.81 12.86 11.10
CA LEU A 108 -14.78 14.06 11.94
C LEU A 108 -14.68 15.31 11.06
N ARG A 109 -15.00 16.47 11.63
CA ARG A 109 -14.86 17.77 10.94
C ARG A 109 -13.42 18.02 10.47
N THR A 110 -12.44 17.58 11.25
CA THR A 110 -11.00 17.69 10.97
C THR A 110 -10.49 16.66 9.95
N HIS A 111 -11.27 15.62 9.62
CA HIS A 111 -10.82 14.57 8.69
C HIS A 111 -10.91 15.01 7.23
N VAL A 112 -9.86 14.70 6.47
CA VAL A 112 -9.76 14.95 5.03
C VAL A 112 -9.92 13.65 4.25
N ASN A 113 -10.32 13.75 2.97
CA ASN A 113 -10.33 12.58 2.08
C ASN A 113 -8.89 12.22 1.71
N VAL A 114 -8.28 11.31 2.46
CA VAL A 114 -6.88 10.91 2.28
C VAL A 114 -6.67 10.04 1.04
N LYS A 115 -7.73 9.40 0.51
CA LYS A 115 -7.65 8.59 -0.73
C LYS A 115 -7.65 9.44 -2.00
N SER A 116 -8.32 10.58 -1.98
CA SER A 116 -8.43 11.50 -3.12
C SER A 116 -7.81 12.86 -2.81
N ARG A 117 -6.75 12.89 -2.01
CA ARG A 117 -6.04 14.13 -1.70
C ARG A 117 -5.43 14.71 -2.96
N LYS A 118 -5.50 16.03 -3.08
CA LYS A 118 -4.90 16.82 -4.15
C LYS A 118 -3.59 17.43 -3.67
N CYS A 119 -2.71 17.69 -4.63
CA CYS A 119 -1.52 18.48 -4.43
C CYS A 119 -1.89 19.86 -3.86
N GLN A 120 -1.09 20.34 -2.91
CA GLN A 120 -1.33 21.58 -2.18
C GLN A 120 -1.14 22.84 -3.05
N SER A 121 -0.38 22.73 -4.15
CA SER A 121 -0.30 23.81 -5.15
C SER A 121 -1.68 24.17 -5.70
N ALA A 122 -1.99 25.47 -5.75
CA ALA A 122 -3.27 26.00 -6.17
C ALA A 122 -3.63 25.55 -7.60
N GLY A 123 -4.87 25.12 -7.80
CA GLY A 123 -5.35 24.62 -9.10
C GLY A 123 -4.81 23.23 -9.51
N CYS A 124 -3.96 22.59 -8.70
CA CYS A 124 -3.42 21.28 -9.06
C CYS A 124 -4.38 20.13 -8.74
N GLY A 125 -4.87 19.45 -9.78
CA GLY A 125 -5.70 18.24 -9.64
C GLY A 125 -4.93 16.94 -9.38
N LYS A 126 -3.59 16.97 -9.41
CA LYS A 126 -2.75 15.77 -9.29
C LYS A 126 -2.68 15.27 -7.84
N GLN A 127 -2.55 13.96 -7.65
CA GLN A 127 -2.31 13.40 -6.33
C GLN A 127 -0.89 13.73 -5.84
N PRO A 128 -0.72 14.07 -4.56
CA PRO A 128 0.59 14.34 -4.01
C PRO A 128 1.36 13.03 -3.79
N CYS A 129 2.65 13.05 -4.13
CA CYS A 129 3.60 11.95 -3.94
C CYS A 129 4.95 12.41 -3.34
N PHE A 130 5.11 13.71 -3.11
CA PHE A 130 6.25 14.36 -2.48
C PHE A 130 5.82 15.05 -1.18
N GLY A 131 6.66 14.94 -0.16
CA GLY A 131 6.44 15.49 1.17
C GLY A 131 7.72 16.02 1.77
N SER A 132 7.64 16.68 2.92
CA SER A 132 8.83 17.16 3.63
C SER A 132 9.55 15.98 4.31
N ASN A 133 10.88 16.02 4.36
CA ASN A 133 11.67 15.05 5.14
C ASN A 133 11.59 15.27 6.65
N VAL A 134 10.98 16.37 7.10
CA VAL A 134 10.87 16.74 8.52
C VAL A 134 9.66 16.09 9.17
N ASP A 135 8.50 16.21 8.52
CA ASP A 135 7.23 15.73 9.07
C ASP A 135 6.64 14.54 8.30
N HIS A 136 7.30 14.11 7.22
CA HIS A 136 6.91 12.98 6.37
C HIS A 136 5.51 13.08 5.73
N VAL A 137 4.85 14.25 5.80
CA VAL A 137 3.53 14.43 5.19
C VAL A 137 3.68 14.77 3.71
N VAL A 138 3.00 13.97 2.89
CA VAL A 138 2.94 14.10 1.44
C VAL A 138 1.95 15.19 1.04
N ARG A 139 2.45 16.30 0.46
CA ARG A 139 1.67 17.51 0.13
C ARG A 139 1.73 17.89 -1.34
N PHE A 140 2.79 17.54 -2.06
CA PHE A 140 3.05 18.00 -3.41
C PHE A 140 3.10 16.86 -4.42
N CYS A 141 2.72 17.11 -5.67
CA CYS A 141 2.90 16.14 -6.75
C CYS A 141 4.31 16.24 -7.34
N ALA A 142 4.67 15.31 -8.24
CA ALA A 142 5.99 15.28 -8.87
C ALA A 142 6.44 16.57 -9.58
N ILE A 143 5.48 17.43 -9.93
CA ILE A 143 5.75 18.72 -10.59
C ILE A 143 6.00 19.85 -9.58
N HIS A 144 5.38 19.77 -8.40
CA HIS A 144 5.39 20.85 -7.40
C HIS A 144 6.26 20.51 -6.18
N ARG A 145 7.25 19.64 -6.36
CA ARG A 145 8.15 19.11 -5.32
C ARG A 145 8.69 20.17 -4.37
#